data_AF-A0A093Y6W8-F1
#
_entry.id   AF-A0A093Y6W8-F1
#
_cell.length_a   1.000
_cell.length_b   1.000
_cell.length_c   1.000
_cell.angle_alpha   90.00
_cell.angle_beta   90.00
_cell.angle_gamma   90.00
#
_symmetry.space_group_name_H-M   'P 1'
#
loop_
_entity.id
_entity.type
_entity.pdbx_description
1 polymer ?
#
loop_
_entity_poly.entity_id
_entity_poly.type
_entity_poly.pdbx_seq_one_letter_code
_entity_poly.pdbx_strand_id
1 'polypeptide(L)'
;MKVLQPFIALLSLVTFTHACLVLQGVYTVHGAHPGQISGTLTDNGIQTCKFGGTIDQDHYFANCNSGFASYIHRDLTKLAYSNHGHEYVIDVKATRDFNLFETYDRLSARAFC
;
A
#
# COMPACT_ATOMS: atom_id res chain seq x y z
N MET A 1 -23.71 -39.08 -21.07
CA MET A 1 -23.30 -38.16 -19.99
C MET A 1 -21.77 -38.10 -19.93
N LYS A 2 -21.08 -37.29 -20.74
CA LYS A 2 -19.59 -37.25 -20.78
C LYS A 2 -18.98 -35.91 -21.23
N VAL A 3 -19.74 -34.80 -21.17
CA VAL A 3 -19.29 -33.50 -21.70
C VAL A 3 -19.10 -32.45 -20.59
N LEU A 4 -19.46 -32.75 -19.34
CA LEU A 4 -19.37 -31.80 -18.22
C LEU A 4 -18.00 -31.77 -17.52
N GLN A 5 -17.22 -32.85 -17.64
CA GLN A 5 -15.94 -33.00 -16.93
C GLN A 5 -14.81 -32.05 -17.39
N PRO A 6 -14.61 -31.73 -18.69
CA PRO A 6 -13.52 -30.83 -19.08
C PRO A 6 -13.76 -29.36 -18.66
N PHE A 7 -15.01 -28.94 -18.49
CA PHE A 7 -15.33 -27.57 -18.03
C PHE A 7 -14.95 -27.33 -16.57
N ILE A 8 -15.09 -28.34 -15.70
CA ILE A 8 -14.73 -28.24 -14.27
C ILE A 8 -13.20 -28.16 -14.11
N ALA A 9 -12.44 -28.89 -14.93
CA ALA A 9 -10.97 -28.81 -14.95
C ALA A 9 -10.50 -27.42 -15.43
N LEU A 10 -11.14 -26.84 -16.45
CA LEU A 10 -10.80 -25.51 -16.96
C LEU A 10 -11.09 -24.40 -15.93
N LEU A 11 -12.17 -24.52 -15.15
CA LEU A 11 -12.49 -23.59 -14.06
C LEU A 11 -11.50 -23.67 -12.89
N SER A 12 -10.88 -24.84 -12.63
CA SER A 12 -9.85 -24.98 -11.59
C SER A 12 -8.51 -24.33 -11.94
N LEU A 13 -8.29 -23.97 -13.20
CA LEU A 13 -7.08 -23.28 -13.68
C LEU A 13 -7.17 -21.75 -13.59
N VAL A 14 -8.35 -21.20 -13.28
CA VAL A 14 -8.58 -19.75 -13.29
C VAL A 14 -8.77 -19.28 -11.85
N THR A 15 -7.90 -18.35 -11.42
CA THR A 15 -7.93 -17.56 -10.18
C THR A 15 -7.20 -18.10 -8.94
N PHE A 16 -5.90 -18.34 -9.06
CA PHE A 16 -5.03 -18.00 -7.92
C PHE A 16 -4.83 -16.48 -7.90
N THR A 17 -5.80 -15.73 -7.38
CA THR A 17 -5.58 -14.32 -7.03
C THR A 17 -4.66 -14.31 -5.82
N HIS A 18 -3.35 -14.22 -6.04
CA HIS A 18 -2.41 -13.99 -4.94
C HIS A 18 -2.76 -12.63 -4.34
N ALA A 19 -3.10 -12.62 -3.05
CA ALA A 19 -3.44 -11.40 -2.33
C ALA A 19 -2.24 -10.45 -2.46
N CYS A 20 -2.29 -9.37 -3.24
CA CYS A 20 -1.11 -8.51 -3.43
C CYS A 20 -1.37 -7.12 -2.84
N LEU A 21 -0.76 -6.86 -1.69
CA LEU A 21 -0.78 -5.56 -1.03
C LEU A 21 0.39 -4.72 -1.54
N VAL A 22 0.11 -3.50 -1.99
CA VAL A 22 1.09 -2.59 -2.58
C VAL A 22 0.92 -1.19 -2.02
N LEU A 23 1.99 -0.63 -1.44
CA LEU A 23 2.13 0.80 -1.14
C LEU A 23 2.92 1.47 -2.27
N GLN A 24 2.42 2.61 -2.75
CA GLN A 24 3.17 3.53 -3.58
C GLN A 24 2.96 4.95 -3.07
N GLY A 25 4.04 5.69 -2.84
CA GLY A 25 3.93 7.05 -2.35
C GLY A 25 5.22 7.85 -2.46
N VAL A 26 5.13 9.07 -1.95
CA VAL A 26 6.22 10.03 -1.87
C VAL A 26 6.14 10.74 -0.53
N TYR A 27 7.30 10.98 0.07
CA TYR A 27 7.46 11.82 1.24
C TYR A 27 8.48 12.92 0.96
N THR A 28 8.10 14.18 1.11
CA THR A 28 9.03 15.31 0.93
C THR A 28 9.90 15.48 2.16
N VAL A 29 11.21 15.38 1.98
CA VAL A 29 12.20 15.50 3.06
C VAL A 29 12.58 16.97 3.26
N HIS A 30 12.85 17.68 2.16
CA HIS A 30 13.23 19.08 2.13
C HIS A 30 12.69 19.78 0.88
N GLY A 31 12.46 21.09 0.95
CA GLY A 31 12.02 21.90 -0.19
C GLY A 31 10.75 22.69 0.12
N ALA A 32 9.86 22.82 -0.86
CA ALA A 32 8.62 23.59 -0.75
C ALA A 32 7.61 23.00 0.25
N HIS A 33 7.58 21.67 0.42
CA HIS A 33 6.55 20.99 1.22
C HIS A 33 7.14 19.96 2.22
N PRO A 34 8.06 20.36 3.12
CA PRO A 34 8.74 19.41 4.01
C PRO A 34 7.76 18.67 4.92
N GLY A 35 7.95 17.36 5.05
CA GLY A 35 7.11 16.50 5.88
C GLY A 35 5.80 16.06 5.24
N GLN A 36 5.49 16.49 4.01
CA GLN A 36 4.29 16.03 3.31
C GLN A 36 4.46 14.60 2.80
N ILE A 37 3.43 13.79 3.02
CA ILE A 37 3.27 12.47 2.44
C ILE A 37 2.08 12.47 1.46
N SER A 38 2.25 11.76 0.36
CA SER A 38 1.17 11.41 -0.56
C SER A 38 1.38 9.97 -1.03
N GLY A 39 0.38 9.12 -0.86
CA GLY A 39 0.52 7.72 -1.26
C GLY A 39 -0.80 6.96 -1.28
N THR A 40 -0.78 5.80 -1.92
CA THR A 40 -1.92 4.90 -2.03
C THR A 40 -1.52 3.51 -1.60
N LEU A 41 -2.44 2.85 -0.90
CA LEU A 41 -2.42 1.41 -0.67
C LEU A 41 -3.43 0.75 -1.59
N THR A 42 -2.98 -0.29 -2.27
CA THR A 42 -3.79 -1.12 -3.14
C THR A 42 -3.71 -2.55 -2.65
N ASP A 43 -4.85 -3.17 -2.43
CA ASP A 43 -4.98 -4.58 -2.09
C ASP A 43 -5.67 -5.27 -3.26
N ASN A 44 -4.98 -6.21 -3.90
CA ASN A 44 -5.48 -6.89 -5.10
C ASN A 44 -5.86 -5.93 -6.24
N GLY A 45 -5.09 -4.84 -6.38
CA GLY A 45 -5.32 -3.80 -7.37
C GLY A 45 -6.45 -2.82 -7.04
N ILE A 46 -7.16 -3.01 -5.93
CA ILE A 46 -8.21 -2.10 -5.46
C ILE A 46 -7.59 -1.13 -4.45
N GLN A 47 -7.77 0.18 -4.67
CA GLN A 47 -7.28 1.17 -3.71
C GLN A 47 -8.09 1.11 -2.42
N THR A 48 -7.45 0.74 -1.32
CA THR A 48 -8.09 0.58 0.00
C THR A 48 -7.86 1.77 0.90
N CYS A 49 -6.67 2.38 0.84
CA CYS A 49 -6.32 3.55 1.64
C CYS A 49 -5.51 4.58 0.87
N LYS A 50 -5.56 5.83 1.33
CA LYS A 50 -4.78 6.96 0.81
C LYS A 50 -4.14 7.74 1.96
N PHE A 51 -2.84 7.99 1.83
CA PHE A 51 -2.09 8.92 2.66
C PHE A 51 -2.07 10.30 1.98
N GLY A 52 -2.22 11.35 2.77
CA GLY A 52 -2.21 12.71 2.25
C GLY A 52 -2.19 13.72 3.38
N GLY A 53 -1.14 14.54 3.46
CA GLY A 53 -1.00 15.58 4.46
C GLY A 53 0.42 15.64 5.00
N THR A 54 0.60 16.30 6.14
CA THR A 54 1.90 16.40 6.82
C THR A 54 1.97 15.38 7.94
N ILE A 55 3.08 14.64 8.03
CA ILE A 55 3.32 13.72 9.15
C ILE A 55 3.69 14.53 10.40
N ASP A 56 2.77 14.63 11.34
CA ASP A 56 2.89 15.38 12.60
C ASP A 56 2.85 14.48 13.86
N GLN A 57 2.63 13.19 13.67
CA GLN A 57 2.49 12.18 14.72
C GLN A 57 3.34 10.94 14.43
N ASP A 58 3.61 10.14 15.45
CA ASP A 58 4.46 8.95 15.34
C ASP A 58 3.84 7.85 14.46
N HIS A 59 2.51 7.70 14.54
CA HIS A 59 1.71 6.82 13.70
C HIS A 59 0.77 7.64 12.84
N TYR A 60 1.11 7.89 11.59
CA TYR A 60 0.29 8.70 10.69
C TYR A 60 -0.76 7.85 9.99
N PHE A 61 -2.05 8.09 10.28
CA PHE A 61 -3.15 7.26 9.78
C PHE A 61 -3.58 7.67 8.37
N ALA A 62 -3.83 6.68 7.52
CA ALA A 62 -4.42 6.89 6.21
C ALA A 62 -5.94 7.10 6.29
N ASN A 63 -6.49 7.73 5.26
CA ASN A 63 -7.92 7.65 5.00
C ASN A 63 -8.22 6.35 4.24
N CYS A 64 -9.04 5.47 4.82
CA CYS A 64 -9.32 4.13 4.30
C CYS A 64 -10.81 3.91 4.03
N ASN A 65 -11.10 3.03 3.09
CA ASN A 65 -12.46 2.51 2.87
C ASN A 65 -12.96 1.76 4.11
N SER A 66 -14.28 1.64 4.26
CA SER A 66 -14.88 0.89 5.37
C SER A 66 -14.36 -0.54 5.44
N GLY A 67 -13.98 -0.98 6.64
CA GLY A 67 -13.39 -2.30 6.88
C GLY A 67 -11.87 -2.37 6.74
N PHE A 68 -11.22 -1.28 6.31
CA PHE A 68 -9.76 -1.19 6.21
C PHE A 68 -9.22 -0.13 7.16
N ALA A 69 -8.00 -0.36 7.65
CA ALA A 69 -7.25 0.64 8.40
C ALA A 69 -5.76 0.57 8.06
N SER A 70 -5.08 1.70 8.10
CA SER A 70 -3.63 1.72 7.93
C SER A 70 -3.01 2.93 8.60
N TYR A 71 -1.80 2.74 9.11
CA TYR A 71 -0.92 3.85 9.47
C TYR A 71 0.51 3.56 9.01
N ILE A 72 1.27 4.62 8.76
CA ILE A 72 2.72 4.55 8.53
C ILE A 72 3.45 5.14 9.72
N HIS A 73 4.54 4.49 10.13
CA HIS A 73 5.40 5.01 11.19
C HIS A 73 6.14 6.26 10.70
N ARG A 74 6.42 7.22 11.58
CA ARG A 74 7.03 8.50 11.22
C ARG A 74 8.42 8.38 10.59
N ASP A 75 9.15 7.31 10.92
CA ASP A 75 10.45 7.00 10.31
C ASP A 75 10.33 6.42 8.89
N LEU A 76 9.10 6.20 8.41
CA LEU A 76 8.78 5.68 7.08
C LEU A 76 9.33 4.28 6.80
N THR A 77 9.71 3.53 7.84
CA THR A 77 10.29 2.19 7.69
C THR A 77 9.25 1.08 7.77
N LYS A 78 8.11 1.35 8.41
CA LYS A 78 7.05 0.37 8.65
C LYS A 78 5.67 0.93 8.38
N LEU A 79 4.80 0.07 7.89
CA LEU A 79 3.39 0.34 7.69
C LEU A 79 2.57 -0.79 8.29
N ALA A 80 1.57 -0.42 9.09
CA ALA A 80 0.55 -1.35 9.55
C ALA A 80 -0.68 -1.28 8.65
N TYR A 81 -1.30 -2.42 8.41
CA TYR A 81 -2.48 -2.56 7.57
C TYR A 81 -3.45 -3.56 8.20
N SER A 82 -4.72 -3.21 8.24
CA SER A 82 -5.81 -4.07 8.64
C SER A 82 -6.80 -4.22 7.50
N ASN A 83 -7.14 -5.46 7.16
CA ASN A 83 -8.15 -5.83 6.18
C ASN A 83 -9.23 -6.64 6.89
N HIS A 84 -10.38 -6.04 7.16
CA HIS A 84 -11.51 -6.66 7.84
C HIS A 84 -11.14 -7.36 9.16
N GLY A 85 -10.20 -6.80 9.92
CA GLY A 85 -9.72 -7.35 11.19
C GLY A 85 -8.51 -8.30 11.07
N HIS A 86 -8.01 -8.54 9.85
CA HIS A 86 -6.74 -9.22 9.63
C HIS A 86 -5.60 -8.22 9.54
N GLU A 87 -4.67 -8.30 10.48
CA GLU A 87 -3.65 -7.27 10.72
C GLU A 87 -2.27 -7.74 10.26
N TYR A 88 -1.54 -6.81 9.64
CA TYR A 88 -0.21 -7.05 9.09
C TYR A 88 0.67 -5.83 9.31
N VAL A 89 1.97 -6.05 9.49
CA VAL A 89 2.99 -5.00 9.46
C VAL A 89 3.97 -5.36 8.35
N ILE A 90 4.25 -4.39 7.48
CA ILE A 90 5.13 -4.56 6.34
C ILE A 90 6.24 -3.50 6.36
N ASP A 91 7.42 -3.90 5.90
CA ASP A 91 8.53 -2.97 5.73
C ASP A 91 8.29 -2.06 4.52
N VAL A 92 8.58 -0.79 4.71
CA VAL A 92 8.51 0.24 3.68
C VAL A 92 9.94 0.56 3.23
N LYS A 93 10.14 0.53 1.92
CA LYS A 93 11.38 0.96 1.28
C LYS A 93 11.23 2.41 0.84
N ALA A 94 12.15 3.25 1.30
CA ALA A 94 12.31 4.62 0.87
C ALA A 94 13.52 4.73 -0.06
N THR A 95 13.32 5.28 -1.26
CA THR A 95 14.40 5.60 -2.19
C THR A 95 14.46 7.10 -2.40
N ARG A 96 15.59 7.71 -2.04
CA ARG A 96 15.84 9.15 -2.18
C ARG A 96 15.89 9.56 -3.65
N ASP A 97 15.17 10.62 -3.97
CA ASP A 97 15.11 11.25 -5.29
C ASP A 97 15.00 12.78 -5.10
N PHE A 98 15.11 13.54 -6.18
CA PHE A 98 15.04 14.99 -6.14
C PHE A 98 14.50 15.58 -7.45
N ASN A 99 13.97 16.78 -7.35
CA ASN A 99 13.65 17.64 -8.48
C ASN A 99 14.20 19.06 -8.22
N LEU A 100 13.87 20.01 -9.08
CA LEU A 100 14.35 21.40 -8.96
C LEU A 100 13.85 22.13 -7.71
N PHE A 101 12.78 21.64 -7.06
CA PHE A 101 12.09 22.29 -5.96
C PHE A 101 12.28 21.57 -4.62
N GLU A 102 12.46 20.24 -4.66
CA GLU A 102 12.33 19.38 -3.49
C GLU A 102 13.24 18.15 -3.55
N THR A 103 13.68 17.71 -2.37
CA THR A 103 14.25 16.38 -2.13
C THR A 103 13.18 15.52 -1.47
N TYR A 104 12.91 14.35 -2.02
CA TYR A 104 11.83 13.48 -1.58
C TYR A 104 12.24 12.02 -1.58
N ASP A 105 11.58 11.22 -0.75
CA ASP A 105 11.70 9.77 -0.71
C ASP A 105 10.52 9.15 -1.43
N ARG A 106 10.79 8.32 -2.44
CA ARG A 106 9.79 7.44 -3.05
C ARG A 106 9.56 6.26 -2.12
N LEU A 107 8.34 6.13 -1.63
CA LEU A 107 7.92 5.08 -0.72
C LEU A 107 7.33 3.91 -1.51
N SER A 108 7.75 2.70 -1.18
CA SER A 108 7.22 1.47 -1.76
C SER A 108 7.19 0.35 -0.74
N ALA A 109 6.13 -0.45 -0.76
CA ALA A 109 6.06 -1.69 -0.01
C ALA A 109 5.23 -2.71 -0.80
N ARG A 110 5.56 -3.99 -0.64
CA ARG A 110 4.82 -5.11 -1.25
C ARG A 110 4.77 -6.28 -0.29
N ALA A 111 3.61 -6.90 -0.15
CA ALA A 111 3.43 -8.12 0.62
C ALA A 111 2.39 -9.03 -0.03
N PHE A 112 2.54 -10.33 0.20
CA PHE A 112 1.62 -11.40 -0.23
C PHE A 112 1.49 -11.59 -1.76
N CYS A 113 2.18 -10.74 -2.53
CA CYS A 113 2.63 -10.99 -3.89
C CYS A 113 3.83 -11.97 -3.85
#